data_AF-A0A2N9IIY0-F1
#
_entry.id   AF-A0A2N9IIY0-F1
#
_cell.length_a   1.000
_cell.length_b   1.000
_cell.length_c   1.000
_cell.angle_alpha   90.00
_cell.angle_beta   90.00
_cell.angle_gamma   90.00
#
_symmetry.space_group_name_H-M   'P 1'
#
loop_
_entity.id
_entity.type
_entity.pdbx_description
1 polymer ?
#
loop_
_entity_poly.entity_id
_entity_poly.type
_entity_poly.pdbx_seq_one_letter_code
_entity_poly.pdbx_strand_id
1 'polypeptide(L)'
;MMGENVRLRRGFVMSTSSNGVLSTYLHTSPQPGLGRMAGILTLEAEDGNSQLDALQRVGSELAMHIVAAKPLFLTKELVSSDALESEREILKSQAETSGKPPMAIEKMVEGRLRKYFEDVVLMEQKFIINDTINVKTLLNNLSSEVGSPVKIGSFFRMEVGEGIQRLEESSASEPVAQAV
;
A
#
# COMPACT_ATOMS: atom_id res chain seq x y z
N MET A 1 25.17 -26.26 5.65
CA MET A 1 25.04 -24.81 5.86
C MET A 1 23.86 -24.57 6.79
N MET A 2 24.13 -24.26 8.06
CA MET A 2 23.20 -23.57 8.96
C MET A 2 24.02 -22.85 10.01
N GLY A 3 24.20 -21.55 9.80
CA GLY A 3 24.75 -20.59 10.77
C GLY A 3 23.94 -19.29 10.83
N GLU A 4 22.80 -19.23 10.13
CA GLU A 4 21.93 -18.05 10.07
C GLU A 4 20.71 -18.25 10.98
N ASN A 5 20.32 -17.20 11.70
CA ASN A 5 19.13 -17.19 12.53
C ASN A 5 17.87 -17.03 11.66
N VAL A 6 17.28 -18.15 11.24
CA VAL A 6 16.04 -18.17 10.44
C VAL A 6 14.84 -18.30 11.36
N ARG A 7 13.90 -17.34 11.27
CA ARG A 7 12.65 -17.35 12.05
C ARG A 7 11.45 -16.99 11.18
N LEU A 8 10.35 -17.71 11.35
CA LEU A 8 9.05 -17.28 10.84
C LEU A 8 8.58 -16.10 11.70
N ARG A 9 8.61 -14.89 11.14
CA ARG A 9 8.30 -13.67 11.89
C ARG A 9 6.81 -13.35 11.92
N ARG A 10 6.14 -13.44 10.77
CA ARG A 10 4.71 -13.09 10.58
C ARG A 10 4.10 -13.98 9.52
N GLY A 11 2.81 -14.26 9.66
CA GLY A 11 1.99 -14.94 8.66
C GLY A 11 0.59 -14.35 8.68
N PHE A 12 -0.07 -14.37 7.53
CA PHE A 12 -1.39 -13.79 7.34
C PHE A 12 -2.23 -14.77 6.52
N VAL A 13 -3.54 -14.78 6.79
CA VAL A 13 -4.51 -15.56 6.04
C VAL A 13 -5.53 -14.59 5.48
N MET A 14 -5.84 -14.75 4.20
CA MET A 14 -6.82 -13.95 3.49
C MET A 14 -7.74 -14.91 2.73
N SER A 15 -9.04 -14.67 2.86
CA SER A 15 -10.09 -15.42 2.19
C SER A 15 -10.92 -14.49 1.32
N THR A 16 -11.55 -15.04 0.28
CA THR A 16 -12.51 -14.32 -0.55
C THR A 16 -13.77 -15.14 -0.72
N SER A 17 -14.85 -14.50 -1.16
CA SER A 17 -16.12 -15.16 -1.47
C SER A 17 -15.98 -16.03 -2.74
N SER A 18 -16.99 -16.85 -3.02
CA SER A 18 -17.02 -17.66 -4.26
C SER A 18 -17.01 -16.83 -5.55
N ASN A 19 -17.37 -15.55 -5.45
CA ASN A 19 -17.49 -14.61 -6.56
C ASN A 19 -16.32 -13.62 -6.57
N GLY A 20 -15.23 -13.98 -5.90
CA GLY A 20 -14.04 -13.15 -5.77
C GLY A 20 -12.78 -13.89 -6.18
N VAL A 21 -11.73 -13.10 -6.42
CA VAL A 21 -10.39 -13.58 -6.70
C VAL A 21 -9.43 -13.04 -5.66
N LEU A 22 -8.44 -13.86 -5.31
CA LEU A 22 -7.28 -13.43 -4.54
C LEU A 22 -6.12 -13.20 -5.52
N SER A 23 -5.58 -11.99 -5.53
CA SER A 23 -4.48 -11.61 -6.41
C SER A 23 -3.24 -11.26 -5.59
N THR A 24 -2.08 -11.66 -6.11
CA THR A 24 -0.79 -11.47 -5.45
C THR A 24 0.24 -10.93 -6.43
N TYR A 25 1.12 -10.06 -5.95
CA TYR A 25 2.30 -9.61 -6.67
C TYR A 25 3.52 -9.70 -5.76
N LEU A 26 4.57 -10.38 -6.23
CA LEU A 26 5.86 -10.50 -5.55
C LEU A 26 6.89 -9.63 -6.27
N HIS A 27 7.52 -8.72 -5.54
CA HIS A 27 8.57 -7.84 -6.08
C HIS A 27 9.96 -8.27 -5.62
N THR A 28 10.95 -8.07 -6.50
CA THR A 28 12.32 -8.56 -6.32
C THR A 28 12.29 -10.06 -6.01
N SER A 29 11.78 -10.85 -6.96
CA SER A 29 11.58 -12.28 -6.83
C SER A 29 12.81 -13.04 -7.34
N PRO A 30 13.70 -13.53 -6.45
CA PRO A 30 14.89 -14.27 -6.90
C PRO A 30 14.51 -15.65 -7.46
N GLN A 31 13.37 -16.19 -7.04
CA GLN A 31 12.84 -17.50 -7.43
C GLN A 31 11.31 -17.47 -7.37
N PRO A 32 10.60 -18.28 -8.18
CA PRO A 32 9.14 -18.40 -8.12
C PRO A 32 8.65 -18.66 -6.69
N GLY A 33 7.67 -17.88 -6.23
CA GLY A 33 7.10 -17.99 -4.88
C GLY A 33 7.88 -17.24 -3.78
N LEU A 34 9.03 -16.64 -4.09
CA LEU A 34 9.78 -15.79 -3.15
C LEU A 34 9.73 -14.33 -3.61
N GLY A 35 9.63 -13.39 -2.67
CA GLY A 35 9.71 -11.96 -2.95
C GLY A 35 10.20 -11.19 -1.73
N ARG A 36 10.95 -10.11 -1.97
CA ARG A 36 11.34 -9.18 -0.89
C ARG A 36 10.17 -8.33 -0.42
N MET A 37 9.23 -8.05 -1.33
CA MET A 37 7.96 -7.41 -1.03
C MET A 37 6.82 -8.19 -1.65
N ALA A 38 5.66 -8.14 -1.00
CA ALA A 38 4.43 -8.74 -1.48
C ALA A 38 3.28 -7.77 -1.36
N GLY A 39 2.43 -7.71 -2.38
CA GLY A 39 1.12 -7.08 -2.36
C GLY A 39 0.08 -8.16 -2.59
N ILE A 40 -0.97 -8.15 -1.80
CA ILE A 40 -2.05 -9.14 -1.85
C ILE A 40 -3.36 -8.36 -1.73
N LEU A 41 -4.38 -8.71 -2.51
CA LEU A 41 -5.74 -8.24 -2.28
C LEU A 41 -6.78 -9.25 -2.72
N THR A 42 -8.01 -9.02 -2.26
CA THR A 42 -9.21 -9.66 -2.81
C THR A 42 -10.04 -8.67 -3.60
N LEU A 43 -10.54 -9.11 -4.76
CA LEU A 43 -11.61 -8.44 -5.49
C LEU A 43 -12.84 -9.33 -5.47
N GLU A 44 -14.00 -8.75 -5.20
CA GLU A 44 -15.26 -9.47 -5.09
C GLU A 44 -16.31 -8.77 -5.94
N ALA A 45 -16.94 -9.51 -6.84
CA ALA A 45 -18.15 -9.06 -7.51
C ALA A 45 -19.38 -9.45 -6.68
N GLU A 46 -20.41 -8.60 -6.68
CA GLU A 46 -21.66 -8.91 -5.97
C GLU A 46 -22.42 -10.07 -6.63
N ASP A 47 -22.42 -10.14 -7.97
CA ASP A 47 -23.13 -11.18 -8.72
C ASP A 47 -22.20 -12.31 -9.21
N GLY A 48 -22.64 -13.56 -9.04
CA GLY A 48 -21.84 -14.77 -9.29
C GLY A 48 -21.60 -15.18 -10.75
N ASN A 49 -22.08 -14.40 -11.73
CA ASN A 49 -21.77 -14.60 -13.16
C ASN A 49 -20.51 -13.79 -13.59
N SER A 50 -19.62 -13.52 -12.65
CA SER A 50 -18.52 -12.58 -12.83
C SER A 50 -17.45 -13.13 -13.77
N GLN A 51 -16.94 -12.28 -14.65
CA GLN A 51 -15.78 -12.58 -15.49
C GLN A 51 -14.51 -12.64 -14.61
N LEU A 52 -14.22 -13.81 -14.04
CA LEU A 52 -13.09 -14.00 -13.13
C LEU A 52 -11.74 -13.59 -13.73
N ASP A 53 -11.57 -13.74 -15.05
CA ASP A 53 -10.34 -13.32 -15.75
C ASP A 53 -10.13 -11.79 -15.70
N ALA A 54 -11.19 -11.00 -15.84
CA ALA A 54 -11.13 -9.54 -15.74
C ALA A 54 -10.77 -9.11 -14.31
N LEU A 55 -11.39 -9.76 -13.30
CA LEU A 55 -11.04 -9.55 -11.90
C LEU A 55 -9.56 -9.91 -11.64
N GLN A 56 -9.09 -11.06 -12.13
CA GLN A 56 -7.72 -11.51 -11.90
C GLN A 56 -6.69 -10.57 -12.55
N ARG A 57 -6.98 -10.05 -13.74
CA ARG A 57 -6.13 -9.06 -14.44
C ARG A 57 -5.98 -7.79 -13.62
N VAL A 58 -7.09 -7.13 -13.29
CA VAL A 58 -7.06 -5.87 -12.52
C VAL A 58 -6.55 -6.10 -11.10
N GLY A 59 -6.88 -7.24 -10.49
CA GLY A 59 -6.36 -7.62 -9.17
C GLY A 59 -4.85 -7.77 -9.17
N SER A 60 -4.25 -8.37 -10.19
CA SER A 60 -2.78 -8.50 -10.28
C SER A 60 -2.10 -7.13 -10.41
N GLU A 61 -2.69 -6.24 -11.21
CA GLU A 61 -2.25 -4.85 -11.37
C GLU A 61 -2.36 -4.04 -10.06
N LEU A 62 -3.46 -4.20 -9.33
CA LEU A 62 -3.66 -3.57 -8.01
C LEU A 62 -2.70 -4.13 -6.96
N ALA A 63 -2.37 -5.43 -6.99
CA ALA A 63 -1.40 -6.02 -6.09
C ALA A 63 -0.01 -5.39 -6.30
N MET A 64 0.38 -5.14 -7.55
CA MET A 64 1.60 -4.40 -7.87
C MET A 64 1.52 -2.95 -7.39
N HIS A 65 0.39 -2.27 -7.61
CA HIS A 65 0.16 -0.92 -7.12
C HIS A 65 0.34 -0.83 -5.60
N ILE A 66 -0.24 -1.76 -4.82
CA ILE A 66 -0.10 -1.80 -3.35
C ILE A 66 1.36 -1.88 -2.92
N VAL A 67 2.18 -2.72 -3.58
CA VAL A 67 3.61 -2.82 -3.26
C VAL A 67 4.31 -1.47 -3.39
N ALA A 68 4.03 -0.76 -4.47
CA ALA A 68 4.70 0.48 -4.83
C ALA A 68 4.14 1.72 -4.10
N ALA A 69 2.82 1.86 -4.00
CA ALA A 69 2.13 3.01 -3.43
C ALA A 69 2.00 2.95 -1.89
N LYS A 70 2.16 1.77 -1.28
CA LYS A 70 2.12 1.57 0.18
C LYS A 70 0.89 2.19 0.89
N PRO A 71 -0.34 1.98 0.38
CA PRO A 71 -1.53 2.47 1.07
C PRO A 71 -1.62 1.90 2.49
N LEU A 72 -2.15 2.71 3.41
CA LEU A 72 -2.40 2.35 4.79
C LEU A 72 -3.87 2.01 5.03
N PHE A 73 -4.77 2.64 4.27
CA PHE A 73 -6.22 2.49 4.41
C PHE A 73 -6.86 2.16 3.08
N LEU A 74 -7.96 1.41 3.11
CA LEU A 74 -8.71 1.12 1.88
C LEU A 74 -9.50 2.35 1.42
N THR A 75 -10.27 2.94 2.35
CA THR A 75 -11.13 4.10 2.09
C THR A 75 -10.87 5.21 3.12
N LYS A 76 -11.36 6.42 2.85
CA LYS A 76 -11.18 7.58 3.74
C LYS A 76 -11.83 7.37 5.10
N GLU A 77 -12.93 6.63 5.15
CA GLU A 77 -13.70 6.34 6.36
C GLU A 77 -12.94 5.45 7.35
N LEU A 78 -11.90 4.75 6.89
CA LEU A 78 -11.03 3.94 7.73
C LEU A 78 -9.87 4.72 8.35
N VAL A 79 -9.68 5.99 7.95
CA VAL A 79 -8.69 6.87 8.57
C VAL A 79 -9.25 7.34 9.91
N SER A 80 -8.55 7.07 11.01
CA SER A 80 -9.02 7.48 12.34
C SER A 80 -9.08 9.01 12.48
N SER A 81 -10.04 9.48 13.27
CA SER A 81 -10.17 10.91 13.60
C SER A 81 -8.87 11.47 14.18
N ASP A 82 -8.22 10.69 15.03
CA ASP A 82 -7.01 11.10 15.75
C ASP A 82 -5.83 11.25 14.78
N ALA A 83 -5.67 10.33 13.82
CA ALA A 83 -4.64 10.44 12.79
C ALA A 83 -4.91 11.64 11.88
N LEU A 84 -6.17 11.87 11.51
CA LEU A 84 -6.55 12.98 10.64
C LEU A 84 -6.35 14.34 11.33
N GLU A 85 -6.71 14.47 12.61
CA GLU A 85 -6.52 15.71 13.36
C GLU A 85 -5.05 15.97 13.63
N SER A 86 -4.29 14.94 14.02
CA SER A 86 -2.84 15.06 14.20
C SER A 86 -2.14 15.53 12.91
N GLU A 87 -2.49 14.95 11.75
CA GLU A 87 -1.96 15.40 10.47
C GLU A 87 -2.39 16.85 10.15
N ARG A 88 -3.65 17.20 10.41
CA ARG A 88 -4.15 18.57 10.22
C ARG A 88 -3.37 19.59 11.06
N GLU A 89 -3.11 19.29 12.33
CA GLU A 89 -2.33 20.14 13.23
C GLU A 89 -0.89 20.34 12.72
N ILE A 90 -0.24 19.26 12.28
CA ILE A 90 1.09 19.31 11.66
C ILE A 90 1.07 20.23 10.43
N LEU A 91 0.10 20.05 9.53
CA LEU A 91 -0.03 20.84 8.31
C LEU A 91 -0.34 22.31 8.59
N LYS A 92 -1.16 22.59 9.60
CA LYS A 92 -1.48 23.95 10.04
C LYS A 92 -0.25 24.64 10.61
N SER A 93 0.49 23.98 11.50
CA SER A 93 1.74 24.50 12.06
C SER A 93 2.76 24.83 10.95
N GLN A 94 2.90 23.93 9.97
CA GLN A 94 3.76 24.17 8.81
C GLN A 94 3.28 25.37 7.96
N ALA A 95 1.97 25.56 7.81
CA ALA A 95 1.41 26.63 6.99
C ALA A 95 1.48 28.01 7.68
N GLU A 96 1.39 28.08 9.00
CA GLU A 96 1.52 29.32 9.78
C GLU A 96 2.90 29.96 9.62
N THR A 97 3.96 29.16 9.44
CA THR A 97 5.31 29.67 9.17
C THR A 97 5.46 30.34 7.80
N SER A 98 4.47 30.24 6.91
CA SER A 98 4.52 30.81 5.55
C SER A 98 4.19 32.31 5.46
N GLY A 99 3.74 32.94 6.55
CA GLY A 99 3.41 34.37 6.60
C GLY A 99 2.19 34.79 5.76
N LYS A 100 1.40 33.83 5.29
CA LYS A 100 0.20 34.06 4.47
C LYS A 100 -1.03 34.44 5.32
N PRO A 101 -2.04 35.10 4.75
CA PRO A 101 -3.27 35.41 5.47
C PRO A 101 -4.03 34.12 5.87
N PRO A 102 -4.85 34.14 6.93
CA PRO A 102 -5.55 32.95 7.46
C PRO A 102 -6.34 32.16 6.42
N MET A 103 -7.07 32.84 5.53
CA MET A 103 -7.85 32.20 4.47
C MET A 103 -6.98 31.45 3.44
N ALA A 104 -5.76 31.92 3.21
CA ALA A 104 -4.81 31.22 2.34
C ALA A 104 -4.15 30.04 3.05
N ILE A 105 -3.89 30.16 4.36
CA ILE A 105 -3.40 29.05 5.20
C ILE A 105 -4.42 27.91 5.22
N GLU A 106 -5.70 28.21 5.44
CA GLU A 106 -6.77 27.21 5.48
C GLU A 106 -6.86 26.42 4.17
N LYS A 107 -6.86 27.12 3.02
CA LYS A 107 -6.84 26.49 1.69
C LYS A 107 -5.59 25.63 1.46
N MET A 108 -4.44 26.04 1.99
CA MET A 108 -3.22 25.24 1.90
C MET A 108 -3.32 23.95 2.72
N VAL A 109 -3.84 24.03 3.94
CA VAL A 109 -4.05 22.85 4.79
C VAL A 109 -5.04 21.90 4.13
N GLU A 110 -6.14 22.39 3.59
CA GLU A 110 -7.13 21.55 2.87
C GLU A 110 -6.49 20.83 1.66
N GLY A 111 -5.72 21.56 0.85
CA GLY A 111 -5.01 20.97 -0.29
C GLY A 111 -4.00 19.90 0.11
N ARG A 112 -3.26 20.13 1.21
CA ARG A 112 -2.30 19.14 1.74
C ARG A 112 -2.99 17.93 2.38
N LEU A 113 -4.12 18.12 3.05
CA LEU A 113 -4.94 17.03 3.56
C LEU A 113 -5.51 16.17 2.42
N ARG A 114 -5.92 16.79 1.32
CA ARG A 114 -6.31 16.05 0.11
C ARG A 114 -5.16 15.19 -0.40
N LYS A 115 -3.94 15.76 -0.45
CA LYS A 115 -2.75 15.03 -0.85
C LYS A 115 -2.41 13.89 0.11
N TYR A 116 -2.56 14.10 1.42
CA TYR A 116 -2.40 13.05 2.42
C TYR A 116 -3.34 11.86 2.13
N PHE A 117 -4.62 12.10 1.85
CA PHE A 117 -5.53 11.02 1.45
C PHE A 117 -5.09 10.32 0.16
N GLU A 118 -4.65 11.06 -0.86
CA GLU A 118 -4.08 10.47 -2.08
C GLU A 118 -2.81 9.64 -1.83
N ASP A 119 -2.11 9.85 -0.71
CA ASP A 119 -0.89 9.12 -0.37
C ASP A 119 -1.18 7.88 0.48
N VAL A 120 -2.16 7.94 1.40
CA VAL A 120 -2.41 6.84 2.37
C VAL A 120 -3.67 6.01 2.10
N VAL A 121 -4.60 6.49 1.28
CA VAL A 121 -5.88 5.79 1.01
C VAL A 121 -5.85 5.17 -0.39
N LEU A 122 -5.91 3.83 -0.46
CA LEU A 122 -5.83 3.08 -1.72
C LEU A 122 -6.83 3.58 -2.76
N MET A 123 -8.09 3.78 -2.40
CA MET A 123 -9.11 4.22 -3.36
C MET A 123 -8.89 5.65 -3.91
N GLU A 124 -8.10 6.47 -3.23
CA GLU A 124 -7.80 7.85 -3.62
C GLU A 124 -6.48 7.96 -4.38
N GLN A 125 -5.62 6.95 -4.29
CA GLN A 125 -4.32 6.91 -4.97
C GLN A 125 -4.48 6.94 -6.48
N LYS A 126 -3.62 7.73 -7.15
CA LYS A 126 -3.41 7.63 -8.59
C LYS A 126 -2.87 6.25 -8.93
N PHE A 127 -3.45 5.61 -9.92
CA PHE A 127 -3.09 4.25 -10.27
C PHE A 127 -1.71 4.24 -10.96
N ILE A 128 -0.78 3.42 -10.46
CA ILE A 128 0.64 3.48 -10.86
C ILE A 128 0.86 3.07 -12.33
N ILE A 129 0.03 2.18 -12.86
CA ILE A 129 0.13 1.74 -14.25
C ILE A 129 -0.46 2.80 -15.20
N ASN A 130 -1.47 3.53 -14.75
CA ASN A 130 -2.11 4.60 -15.50
C ASN A 130 -2.49 5.75 -14.57
N ASP A 131 -1.63 6.76 -14.53
CA ASP A 131 -1.73 7.91 -13.61
C ASP A 131 -2.81 8.93 -13.99
N THR A 132 -3.50 8.71 -15.12
CA THR A 132 -4.65 9.52 -15.55
C THR A 132 -5.91 9.23 -14.74
N ILE A 133 -5.96 8.07 -14.06
CA ILE A 133 -7.09 7.65 -13.23
C ILE A 133 -6.63 7.30 -11.81
N ASN A 134 -7.55 7.33 -10.86
CA ASN A 134 -7.33 6.77 -9.52
C ASN A 134 -7.88 5.34 -9.43
N VAL A 135 -7.51 4.64 -8.35
CA VAL A 135 -7.96 3.27 -8.09
C VAL A 135 -9.49 3.15 -8.01
N LYS A 136 -10.18 4.14 -7.44
CA LYS A 136 -11.65 4.17 -7.44
C LYS A 136 -12.23 4.16 -8.85
N THR A 137 -11.67 4.93 -9.77
CA THR A 137 -12.12 4.99 -11.16
C THR A 137 -11.80 3.68 -11.88
N LEU A 138 -10.63 3.09 -11.64
CA LEU A 138 -10.27 1.78 -12.16
C LEU A 138 -11.29 0.70 -11.72
N LEU A 139 -11.69 0.70 -10.45
CA LEU A 139 -12.64 -0.27 -9.91
C LEU A 139 -14.06 -0.07 -10.47
N ASN A 140 -14.48 1.17 -10.70
CA ASN A 140 -15.75 1.49 -11.36
C ASN A 140 -15.75 1.03 -12.82
N ASN A 141 -14.64 1.22 -13.54
CA ASN A 141 -14.48 0.75 -14.91
C ASN A 141 -14.56 -0.78 -14.98
N LEU A 142 -13.89 -1.48 -14.05
CA LEU A 142 -13.96 -2.93 -13.93
C LEU A 142 -15.39 -3.40 -13.62
N SER A 143 -16.11 -2.70 -12.73
CA SER A 143 -17.50 -3.01 -12.43
C SER A 143 -18.39 -2.92 -13.68
N SER A 144 -18.09 -1.95 -14.55
CA SER A 144 -18.80 -1.76 -15.83
C SER A 144 -18.44 -2.85 -16.85
N GLU A 145 -17.17 -3.27 -16.90
CA GLU A 145 -16.67 -4.37 -17.75
C GLU A 145 -17.32 -5.71 -17.37
N VAL A 146 -17.38 -5.99 -16.06
CA VAL A 146 -17.95 -7.24 -15.52
C VAL A 146 -19.48 -7.22 -15.50
N GLY A 147 -20.10 -6.03 -15.51
CA GLY A 147 -21.55 -5.86 -15.44
C GLY A 147 -22.14 -6.06 -14.04
N SER A 148 -21.30 -5.99 -12.99
CA SER A 148 -21.69 -6.12 -11.58
C SER A 148 -20.79 -5.24 -10.71
N PRO A 149 -21.28 -4.66 -9.60
CA PRO A 149 -20.42 -3.93 -8.67
C PRO A 149 -19.27 -4.80 -8.18
N VAL A 150 -18.04 -4.29 -8.31
CA VAL A 150 -16.82 -4.92 -7.81
C VAL A 150 -16.26 -4.09 -6.67
N LYS A 151 -15.89 -4.76 -5.58
CA LYS A 151 -15.24 -4.16 -4.42
C LYS A 151 -13.90 -4.80 -4.14
N ILE A 152 -13.01 -4.05 -3.49
CA ILE A 152 -11.84 -4.62 -2.82
C ILE A 152 -12.31 -5.11 -1.45
N GLY A 153 -12.16 -6.40 -1.17
CA GLY A 153 -12.57 -6.97 0.13
C GLY A 153 -11.53 -6.68 1.21
N SER A 154 -10.29 -7.04 0.94
CA SER A 154 -9.15 -6.75 1.82
C SER A 154 -7.88 -6.60 0.99
N PHE A 155 -6.89 -5.91 1.54
CA PHE A 155 -5.56 -5.84 0.94
C PHE A 155 -4.49 -5.92 2.01
N PHE A 156 -3.29 -6.29 1.59
CA PHE A 156 -2.16 -6.47 2.46
C PHE A 156 -0.85 -6.21 1.72
N ARG A 157 0.12 -5.64 2.44
CA ARG A 157 1.48 -5.39 1.94
C ARG A 157 2.48 -5.92 2.94
N MET A 158 3.52 -6.60 2.44
CA MET A 158 4.68 -6.99 3.23
C MET A 158 5.96 -6.49 2.61
N GLU A 159 6.92 -6.20 3.48
CA GLU A 159 8.31 -5.95 3.09
C GLU A 159 9.26 -6.62 4.10
N VAL A 160 10.27 -7.30 3.58
CA VAL A 160 11.31 -7.92 4.41
C VAL A 160 12.03 -6.85 5.23
N GLY A 161 12.12 -7.07 6.54
CA GLY A 161 12.78 -6.15 7.48
C GLY A 161 11.89 -5.01 7.99
N GLU A 162 10.66 -4.86 7.51
CA GLU A 162 9.74 -3.81 7.96
C GLU A 162 9.58 -3.81 9.48
N GLY A 163 9.83 -2.68 10.15
CA GLY A 163 9.74 -2.57 11.61
C GLY A 163 10.84 -3.30 12.39
N ILE A 164 11.93 -3.74 11.74
CA ILE A 164 13.15 -4.23 12.40
C ILE A 164 14.17 -3.10 12.36
N GLN A 165 14.66 -2.67 13.52
CA GLN A 165 15.82 -1.80 13.59
C GLN A 165 17.04 -2.58 13.11
N ARG A 166 17.70 -2.10 12.05
CA ARG A 166 19.02 -2.61 11.71
C ARG A 166 19.97 -2.18 12.82
N LEU A 167 20.61 -3.15 13.45
CA LEU A 167 21.81 -2.87 14.22
C LEU A 167 22.84 -2.37 13.21
N GLU A 168 23.24 -1.11 13.28
CA GLU A 168 24.43 -0.67 12.57
C GLU A 168 25.61 -1.38 13.21
N GLU A 169 26.11 -2.41 12.55
CA GLU A 169 27.44 -2.92 12.87
C GLU A 169 28.43 -1.82 12.46
N SER A 170 28.94 -1.11 13.46
CA SER A 170 30.08 -0.22 13.31
C SER A 170 31.18 -0.98 12.57
N SER A 171 31.43 -0.60 11.32
CA SER A 171 32.61 -1.03 10.58
C SER A 171 33.86 -0.33 11.15
N ALA A 172 34.14 -0.57 12.43
CA ALA A 172 35.39 -0.21 13.05
C ALA A 172 36.35 -1.39 12.86
N SER A 173 37.13 -1.29 11.78
CA SER A 173 38.45 -1.90 11.58
C SER A 173 38.71 -3.20 12.36
N GLU A 174 38.55 -4.35 11.71
CA GLU A 174 39.34 -5.52 12.13
C GLU A 174 40.83 -5.14 12.00
N PRO A 175 41.62 -5.13 13.09
CA PRO A 175 43.05 -4.95 12.95
C PRO A 175 43.58 -6.22 12.28
N VAL A 176 44.29 -6.03 11.16
CA VAL A 176 45.07 -7.08 10.51
C VAL A 176 46.07 -7.59 11.53
N ALA A 177 45.76 -8.71 12.18
CA ALA A 177 46.72 -9.44 12.99
C ALA A 177 47.73 -10.06 12.03
N GLN A 178 48.83 -9.33 11.79
CA GLN A 178 50.10 -9.95 11.45
C GLN A 178 50.50 -10.87 12.61
N ALA A 179 50.68 -12.16 12.32
CA ALA A 179 51.47 -13.04 13.15
C ALA A 179 52.26 -14.00 12.22
N VAL A 180 53.55 -13.69 12.14
CA VAL A 180 54.77 -14.48 11.83
C VAL A 180 54.60 -15.78 11.04
#